data_AF-A0A6I6MS58-F1
#
_entry.id   AF-A0A6I6MS58-F1
#
_cell.length_a   1.000
_cell.length_b   1.000
_cell.length_c   1.000
_cell.angle_alpha   90.00
_cell.angle_beta   90.00
_cell.angle_gamma   90.00
#
_symmetry.space_group_name_H-M   'P 1'
#
loop_
_entity.id
_entity.type
_entity.pdbx_description
1 polymer ?
#
loop_
_entity_poly.entity_id
_entity_poly.type
_entity_poly.pdbx_seq_one_letter_code
_entity_poly.pdbx_strand_id
1 'polypeptide(L)'
;MIVYVLYLLSIPSFALFALVGVIVALAGRDGAGPLARSHLDDQVRVWFVAFWWAIGLAVIALVGWITVFIGIGILILWLVAIVGFIVMVWFTVKSFLGLLALLDGRPR
;
A
#
# COMPACT_ATOMS: atom_id res chain seq x y z
N MET A 1 -16.91 0.69 -0.12
CA MET A 1 -16.51 -0.71 0.20
C MET A 1 -15.60 -1.33 -0.84
N ILE A 2 -15.85 -1.19 -2.14
CA ILE A 2 -15.05 -1.86 -3.18
C ILE A 2 -13.55 -1.50 -3.15
N VAL A 3 -13.21 -0.25 -2.81
CA VAL A 3 -11.82 0.23 -2.66
C VAL A 3 -11.06 -0.53 -1.56
N TYR A 4 -11.71 -0.81 -0.43
CA TYR A 4 -11.11 -1.59 0.66
C TYR A 4 -10.84 -3.05 0.25
N VAL A 5 -11.75 -3.66 -0.53
CA VAL A 5 -11.58 -5.02 -1.05
C VAL A 5 -10.43 -5.08 -2.05
N LEU A 6 -10.33 -4.09 -2.94
CA LEU A 6 -9.22 -3.98 -3.91
C LEU A 6 -7.86 -3.82 -3.22
N TYR A 7 -7.80 -3.08 -2.10
CA TYR A 7 -6.59 -2.95 -1.31
C TYR A 7 -6.23 -4.23 -0.55
N LEU A 8 -7.21 -4.97 -0.01
CA LEU A 8 -6.94 -6.27 0.62
C LEU A 8 -6.40 -7.29 -0.40
N LEU A 9 -6.93 -7.26 -1.63
CA LEU A 9 -6.47 -8.10 -2.74
C LEU A 9 -5.13 -7.63 -3.34
N SER A 10 -4.53 -6.54 -2.85
CA SER A 10 -3.21 -6.08 -3.33
C SER A 10 -2.07 -7.05 -3.00
N ILE A 11 -2.19 -7.81 -1.92
CA ILE A 11 -1.19 -8.80 -1.47
C ILE A 11 -1.04 -9.94 -2.49
N PRO A 12 -2.12 -10.66 -2.88
CA PRO A 12 -2.01 -11.74 -3.87
C PRO A 12 -1.70 -11.25 -5.30
N SER A 13 -1.84 -9.95 -5.57
CA SER A 13 -1.69 -9.37 -6.92
C SER A 13 -0.42 -8.57 -7.13
N PHE A 14 0.55 -8.64 -6.20
CA PHE A 14 1.77 -7.82 -6.27
C PHE A 14 1.47 -6.32 -6.51
N ALA A 15 0.56 -5.76 -5.71
CA ALA A 15 0.12 -4.37 -5.76
C ALA A 15 -0.69 -3.93 -7.01
N LEU A 16 -1.00 -4.83 -7.95
CA LEU A 16 -1.77 -4.48 -9.14
C LEU A 16 -3.17 -3.95 -8.78
N PHE A 17 -3.87 -4.60 -7.84
CA PHE A 17 -5.18 -4.14 -7.39
C PHE A 17 -5.12 -2.91 -6.48
N ALA A 18 -3.97 -2.58 -5.89
CA ALA A 18 -3.80 -1.33 -5.14
C ALA A 18 -3.86 -0.11 -6.08
N LEU A 19 -3.27 -0.22 -7.28
CA LEU A 19 -3.34 0.83 -8.30
C LEU A 19 -4.78 1.06 -8.77
N VAL A 20 -5.52 -0.02 -9.05
CA VAL A 20 -6.94 0.05 -9.42
C VAL A 20 -7.76 0.66 -8.28
N GLY A 21 -7.47 0.27 -7.03
CA GLY A 21 -8.11 0.84 -5.84
C GLY A 21 -7.94 2.35 -5.73
N VAL A 22 -6.73 2.88 -5.97
CA VAL A 22 -6.48 4.34 -5.97
C VAL A 22 -7.22 5.04 -7.08
N ILE A 23 -7.25 4.47 -8.29
CA ILE A 23 -7.96 5.08 -9.43
C ILE A 23 -9.45 5.21 -9.09
N VAL A 24 -10.05 4.15 -8.55
CA VAL A 24 -11.46 4.16 -8.13
C VAL A 24 -11.68 5.15 -6.99
N ALA A 25 -10.75 5.25 -6.04
CA ALA A 25 -10.86 6.20 -4.94
C ALA A 25 -10.80 7.67 -5.41
N LEU A 26 -9.88 7.98 -6.31
CA LEU A 26 -9.74 9.31 -6.91
C LEU A 26 -10.96 9.68 -7.78
N ALA A 27 -11.49 8.73 -8.54
CA ALA A 27 -12.66 8.96 -9.38
C ALA A 27 -13.96 9.09 -8.56
N GLY A 28 -14.07 8.40 -7.42
CA GLY A 28 -15.28 8.37 -6.60
C GLY A 28 -15.40 9.46 -5.55
N ARG A 29 -14.33 10.21 -5.25
CA ARG A 29 -14.30 11.15 -4.11
C ARG A 29 -15.14 12.41 -4.29
N ASP A 30 -15.32 12.89 -5.52
CA ASP A 30 -15.94 14.19 -5.79
C ASP A 30 -17.48 14.16 -5.66
N GLY A 31 -18.09 12.97 -5.78
CA GLY A 31 -19.53 12.76 -5.57
C GLY A 31 -19.90 12.06 -4.27
N ALA A 32 -18.92 11.76 -3.40
CA ALA A 32 -19.13 11.00 -2.18
C ALA A 32 -19.65 11.88 -1.03
N GLY A 33 -20.59 11.35 -0.24
CA GLY A 33 -21.01 11.99 1.01
C GLY A 33 -19.85 12.12 2.02
N PRO A 34 -19.98 12.99 3.05
CA PRO A 34 -18.87 13.39 3.92
C PRO A 34 -18.14 12.21 4.58
N LEU A 35 -18.88 11.20 5.03
CA LEU A 35 -18.33 9.98 5.61
C LEU A 35 -17.51 9.19 4.57
N ALA A 36 -18.10 8.87 3.42
CA ALA A 36 -17.42 8.10 2.38
C ALA A 36 -16.17 8.81 1.83
N ARG A 37 -16.21 10.15 1.70
CA ARG A 37 -15.06 10.94 1.25
C ARG A 37 -13.86 10.82 2.20
N SER A 38 -14.08 10.86 3.51
CA SER A 38 -13.00 10.70 4.51
C SER A 38 -12.25 9.37 4.34
N HIS A 39 -12.98 8.27 4.10
CA HIS A 39 -12.37 6.97 3.86
C HIS A 39 -11.62 6.88 2.54
N LEU A 40 -12.12 7.52 1.48
CA LEU A 40 -11.45 7.55 0.18
C LEU A 40 -10.14 8.35 0.26
N ASP A 41 -10.12 9.48 0.97
CA ASP A 41 -8.93 10.30 1.14
C ASP A 41 -7.88 9.58 2.03
N ASP A 42 -8.26 8.90 3.10
CA ASP A 42 -7.34 8.08 3.92
C ASP A 42 -6.75 6.92 3.10
N GLN A 43 -7.57 6.24 2.30
CA GLN A 43 -7.15 5.18 1.39
C GLN A 43 -6.10 5.66 0.37
N VAL A 44 -6.35 6.80 -0.26
CA VAL A 44 -5.41 7.43 -1.20
C VAL A 44 -4.10 7.77 -0.50
N ARG A 45 -4.17 8.37 0.70
CA ARG A 45 -2.98 8.71 1.49
C ARG A 45 -2.14 7.47 1.84
N VAL A 46 -2.78 6.40 2.32
CA VAL A 46 -2.11 5.15 2.68
C VAL A 46 -1.39 4.53 1.47
N TRP A 47 -2.01 4.62 0.29
CA TRP A 47 -1.37 4.15 -0.94
C TRP A 47 -0.18 4.99 -1.37
N PHE A 48 -0.25 6.32 -1.30
CA PHE A 48 0.91 7.15 -1.63
C PHE A 48 2.09 6.87 -0.69
N VAL A 49 1.83 6.61 0.60
CA VAL A 49 2.88 6.21 1.54
C VAL A 49 3.50 4.87 1.13
N ALA A 50 2.69 3.85 0.85
CA ALA A 50 3.18 2.54 0.42
C ALA A 50 3.92 2.60 -0.93
N PHE A 51 3.46 3.43 -1.87
CA PHE A 51 4.08 3.65 -3.16
C PHE A 51 5.50 4.22 -3.02
N TRP A 52 5.68 5.26 -2.20
CA TRP A 52 7.01 5.83 -1.96
C TRP A 52 7.95 4.86 -1.23
N TRP A 53 7.44 4.06 -0.29
CA TRP A 53 8.20 2.96 0.31
C TRP A 53 8.64 1.94 -0.75
N ALA A 54 7.75 1.53 -1.65
CA ALA A 54 8.07 0.61 -2.73
C ALA A 54 9.15 1.15 -3.67
N ILE A 55 9.08 2.45 -4.03
CA ILE A 55 10.14 3.11 -4.81
C ILE A 55 11.47 3.09 -4.06
N GLY A 56 11.50 3.51 -2.79
CA GLY A 56 12.71 3.53 -1.99
C GLY A 56 13.35 2.14 -1.87
N LEU A 57 12.53 1.12 -1.62
CA LEU A 57 12.97 -0.27 -1.56
C LEU A 57 13.47 -0.78 -2.91
N ALA A 58 12.83 -0.40 -4.02
CA ALA A 58 13.29 -0.78 -5.37
C ALA A 58 14.66 -0.18 -5.71
N VAL A 59 14.91 1.08 -5.33
CA VAL A 59 16.22 1.73 -5.51
C VAL A 59 17.29 1.03 -4.68
N ILE A 60 17.00 0.72 -3.42
CA ILE A 60 17.94 -0.01 -2.54
C ILE A 60 18.17 -1.44 -3.07
N ALA A 61 17.12 -2.11 -3.57
CA ALA A 61 17.22 -3.43 -4.17
C ALA A 61 18.14 -3.42 -5.40
N LEU A 62 18.05 -2.38 -6.24
CA LEU A 62 18.92 -2.23 -7.41
C LEU A 62 20.40 -2.13 -6.98
N VAL A 63 20.70 -1.34 -5.95
CA VAL A 63 22.05 -1.25 -5.37
C VAL A 63 22.49 -2.60 -4.79
N GLY A 64 21.59 -3.29 -4.09
CA GLY A 64 21.81 -4.65 -3.58
C GLY A 64 22.18 -5.62 -4.69
N TRP A 65 21.41 -5.63 -5.78
CA TRP A 65 21.65 -6.49 -6.95
C TRP A 65 23.01 -6.23 -7.60
N ILE A 66 23.41 -4.97 -7.77
CA ILE A 66 24.72 -4.61 -8.35
C ILE A 66 25.87 -5.09 -7.45
N THR A 67 25.67 -5.06 -6.12
CA THR A 67 26.70 -5.42 -5.13
C THR A 67 26.68 -6.90 -4.73
N VAL A 68 25.81 -7.73 -5.34
CA VAL A 68 25.74 -9.19 -5.08
C VAL A 68 27.07 -9.89 -5.39
N PHE A 69 27.78 -9.47 -6.44
CA PHE A 69 29.06 -10.08 -6.83
C PHE A 69 30.14 -9.97 -5.75
N ILE A 70 30.01 -9.00 -4.83
CA ILE A 70 30.92 -8.76 -3.71
C ILE A 70 30.33 -9.33 -2.40
N GLY A 71 29.24 -10.11 -2.47
CA GLY A 71 28.57 -10.75 -1.33
C GLY A 71 27.69 -9.81 -0.49
N ILE A 72 28.07 -8.53 -0.35
CA ILE A 72 27.33 -7.53 0.44
C ILE A 72 25.90 -7.34 -0.06
N GLY A 73 25.69 -7.47 -1.37
CA GLY A 73 24.37 -7.34 -1.98
C GLY A 73 23.31 -8.28 -1.39
N ILE A 74 23.70 -9.49 -0.96
CA ILE A 74 22.78 -10.45 -0.35
C ILE A 74 22.20 -9.90 0.97
N LEU A 75 23.03 -9.27 1.81
CA LEU A 75 22.57 -8.68 3.06
C LEU A 75 21.62 -7.50 2.83
N ILE A 76 21.92 -6.68 1.81
CA ILE A 76 21.06 -5.56 1.40
C ILE A 76 19.71 -6.08 0.90
N LEU A 77 19.71 -7.12 0.06
CA LEU A 77 18.48 -7.72 -0.47
C LEU A 77 17.63 -8.36 0.63
N TRP A 78 18.25 -8.99 1.64
CA TRP A 78 17.54 -9.48 2.83
C TRP A 78 16.88 -8.35 3.62
N LEU A 79 17.60 -7.24 3.83
CA LEU A 79 17.04 -6.07 4.49
C LEU A 79 15.83 -5.52 3.72
N VAL A 80 15.95 -5.40 2.39
CA VAL A 80 14.86 -4.97 1.52
C VAL A 80 13.66 -5.91 1.63
N ALA A 81 13.87 -7.23 1.63
CA ALA A 81 12.79 -8.20 1.76
C ALA A 81 12.05 -8.07 3.09
N ILE A 82 12.78 -7.92 4.20
CA ILE A 82 12.19 -7.76 5.54
C ILE A 82 11.40 -6.45 5.63
N VAL A 83 11.98 -5.33 5.19
CA VAL A 83 11.30 -4.02 5.24
C VAL A 83 10.09 -4.01 4.29
N GLY A 84 10.22 -4.60 3.09
CA GLY A 84 9.11 -4.75 2.16
C GLY A 84 7.96 -5.56 2.73
N PHE A 85 8.27 -6.66 3.44
CA PHE A 85 7.26 -7.45 4.14
C PHE A 85 6.56 -6.65 5.25
N ILE A 86 7.30 -5.87 6.05
CA ILE A 86 6.73 -5.00 7.08
C ILE A 86 5.78 -3.96 6.47
N VAL A 87 6.19 -3.31 5.37
CA VAL A 87 5.36 -2.32 4.66
C VAL A 87 4.07 -2.98 4.14
N MET A 88 4.17 -4.18 3.59
CA MET A 88 3.01 -4.95 3.12
C MET A 88 2.02 -5.27 4.25
N VAL A 89 2.53 -5.75 5.40
CA VAL A 89 1.70 -6.04 6.57
C VAL A 89 1.04 -4.76 7.10
N TRP A 90 1.80 -3.66 7.23
CA TRP A 90 1.28 -2.37 7.67
C TRP A 90 0.17 -1.84 6.76
N PHE A 91 0.37 -1.90 5.45
CA PHE A 91 -0.61 -1.48 4.45
C PHE A 91 -1.91 -2.28 4.56
N THR A 92 -1.78 -3.60 4.75
CA THR A 92 -2.90 -4.52 4.93
C THR A 92 -3.69 -4.20 6.19
N VAL A 93 -2.99 -4.03 7.32
CA VAL A 93 -3.61 -3.69 8.61
C VAL A 93 -4.34 -2.36 8.53
N LYS A 94 -3.72 -1.32 7.95
CA LYS A 94 -4.36 0.00 7.77
C LYS A 94 -5.62 -0.09 6.91
N SER A 95 -5.56 -0.85 5.81
CA SER A 95 -6.70 -1.07 4.93
C SER A 95 -7.83 -1.84 5.64
N PHE A 96 -7.49 -2.91 6.35
CA PHE A 96 -8.46 -3.71 7.11
C PHE A 96 -9.15 -2.90 8.21
N LEU A 97 -8.37 -2.15 9.00
CA LEU A 97 -8.92 -1.26 10.01
C LEU A 97 -9.87 -0.24 9.36
N GLY A 98 -9.53 0.29 8.19
CA GLY A 98 -10.36 1.29 7.50
C GLY A 98 -11.69 0.73 7.05
N LEU A 99 -11.69 -0.53 6.63
CA LEU A 99 -12.91 -1.25 6.31
C LEU A 99 -13.79 -1.42 7.56
N LEU A 100 -13.21 -1.82 8.70
CA LEU A 100 -13.96 -1.95 9.96
C LEU A 100 -14.58 -0.62 10.40
N ALA A 101 -13.86 0.49 10.31
CA ALA A 101 -14.41 1.80 10.66
C ALA A 101 -15.55 2.22 9.73
N LEU A 102 -15.46 1.90 8.43
CA LEU A 102 -16.53 2.16 7.48
C LEU A 102 -17.78 1.33 7.82
N LEU A 103 -17.59 0.06 8.22
CA LEU A 103 -18.68 -0.82 8.67
C LEU A 103 -19.33 -0.32 9.96
N ASP A 104 -18.55 0.26 10.87
CA ASP A 104 -19.00 0.88 12.11
C ASP A 104 -19.62 2.28 11.90
N GLY A 105 -19.62 2.83 10.67
CA GLY A 105 -20.12 4.17 10.38
C GLY A 105 -19.27 5.32 10.95
N ARG A 106 -18.00 5.07 11.29
CA ARG A 106 -17.08 6.04 11.90
C ARG A 106 -16.18 6.69 10.85
N PRO A 107 -15.98 8.03 10.87
CA PRO A 107 -15.08 8.73 9.96
C PRO A 107 -13.60 8.42 10.24
N ARG A 108 -12.73 8.74 9.27
CA ARG A 108 -11.27 8.51 9.32
C ARG A 108 -10.43 9.65 8.81
#